data_AF-A0A7S3I6D7-F1
#
_entry.id   AF-A0A7S3I6D7-F1
#
_cell.length_a   1.000
_cell.length_b   1.000
_cell.length_c   1.000
_cell.angle_alpha   90.00
_cell.angle_beta   90.00
_cell.angle_gamma   90.00
#
_symmetry.space_group_name_H-M   'P 1'
#
loop_
_entity.id
_entity.type
_entity.pdbx_description
1 polymer ?
#
loop_
_entity_poly.entity_id
_entity_poly.type
_entity_poly.pdbx_seq_one_letter_code
_entity_poly.pdbx_strand_id
1 'polypeptide(L)'
;KEMALFLRGRMTGFYKAGPSECVKDTWRFYRTSENKIHSVMTRRDMESMFGRFWRYQDTRINLEPLDEEQPRLGGRVTANTMSFDVRTFTLQSKRYHGVYGEDFLTFGEFSADADVENEATLLQIFEEDSEAVVDRHYFKFEDGQVSYSRAVNGSKVDGDIEHAIEQTPLQGAVRDSWSETLFYGVGNAKM
;
A
#
# COMPACT_ATOMS: atom_id res chain seq x y z
N LYS A 1 -23.74 8.27 6.64
CA LYS A 1 -22.51 7.48 6.87
C LYS A 1 -21.72 7.56 5.57
N GLU A 2 -20.88 8.58 5.41
CA GLU A 2 -20.02 8.69 4.23
C GLU A 2 -18.92 7.63 4.35
N MET A 3 -18.96 6.63 3.49
CA MET A 3 -18.03 5.51 3.52
C MET A 3 -16.77 5.79 2.70
N ALA A 4 -15.65 5.74 3.41
CA ALA A 4 -14.34 5.14 3.13
C ALA A 4 -13.63 5.29 1.79
N LEU A 5 -14.28 5.56 0.65
CA LEU A 5 -13.70 5.12 -0.62
C LEU A 5 -12.32 5.72 -0.87
N PHE A 6 -12.07 6.99 -0.53
CA PHE A 6 -10.71 7.52 -0.42
C PHE A 6 -10.70 8.62 0.64
N LEU A 7 -10.21 8.30 1.84
CA LEU A 7 -9.81 9.33 2.80
C LEU A 7 -8.77 10.21 2.09
N ARG A 8 -9.19 11.42 1.71
CA ARG A 8 -8.29 12.42 1.12
C ARG A 8 -7.18 12.69 2.12
N GLY A 9 -5.96 12.74 1.60
CA GLY A 9 -4.81 13.14 2.36
C GLY A 9 -3.75 12.06 2.45
N ARG A 10 -2.91 12.22 3.45
CA ARG A 10 -1.74 11.39 3.66
C ARG A 10 -2.00 10.52 4.89
N MET A 11 -1.73 9.24 4.79
CA MET A 11 -1.71 8.34 5.94
C MET A 11 -0.28 7.93 6.21
N THR A 12 0.05 7.71 7.48
CA THR A 12 1.36 7.22 7.88
C THR A 12 1.24 6.10 8.88
N GLY A 13 1.98 5.02 8.61
CA GLY A 13 2.19 3.93 9.55
C GLY A 13 3.63 3.95 10.04
N PHE A 14 3.82 3.71 11.34
CA PHE A 14 5.13 3.41 11.93
C PHE A 14 4.99 2.09 12.65
N TYR A 15 5.80 1.10 12.28
CA TYR A 15 5.73 -0.23 12.87
C TYR A 15 7.09 -0.92 12.80
N LYS A 16 7.28 -1.90 13.67
CA LYS A 16 8.46 -2.76 13.66
C LYS A 16 8.22 -3.89 12.65
N ALA A 17 9.18 -4.19 11.80
CA ALA A 17 9.07 -5.29 10.84
C ALA A 17 10.43 -5.99 10.68
N GLY A 18 10.49 -7.28 11.00
CA GLY A 18 11.75 -8.04 10.97
C GLY A 18 12.85 -7.42 11.86
N PRO A 19 14.11 -7.34 11.36
CA PRO A 19 15.21 -6.71 12.08
C PRO A 19 15.14 -5.17 12.04
N SER A 20 14.30 -4.58 11.19
CA SER A 20 14.12 -3.12 11.13
C SER A 20 13.32 -2.62 12.33
N GLU A 21 13.96 -1.78 13.16
CA GLU A 21 13.34 -1.20 14.37
C GLU A 21 12.18 -0.26 14.04
N CYS A 22 12.16 0.31 12.84
CA CYS A 22 11.11 1.22 12.38
C CYS A 22 10.95 1.17 10.87
N VAL A 23 9.78 0.76 10.40
CA VAL A 23 9.33 0.94 9.02
C VAL A 23 8.34 2.10 9.00
N LYS A 24 8.59 3.04 8.10
CA LYS A 24 7.69 4.16 7.85
C LYS A 24 7.02 3.99 6.50
N ASP A 25 5.72 3.77 6.55
CA ASP A 25 4.87 3.83 5.36
C ASP A 25 4.20 5.19 5.27
N THR A 26 4.22 5.78 4.08
CA THR A 26 3.46 6.97 3.75
C THR A 26 2.59 6.68 2.55
N TRP A 27 1.29 6.80 2.77
CA TRP A 27 0.22 6.45 1.86
C TRP A 27 -0.50 7.69 1.39
N ARG A 28 -0.76 7.79 0.10
CA ARG A 28 -1.44 8.94 -0.50
C ARG A 28 -2.37 8.49 -1.60
N PHE A 29 -3.62 8.94 -1.52
CA PHE A 29 -4.61 8.73 -2.57
C PHE A 29 -4.72 9.97 -3.46
N TYR A 30 -4.74 9.76 -4.76
CA TYR A 30 -4.90 10.77 -5.79
C TYR A 30 -6.08 10.40 -6.69
N ARG A 31 -7.00 11.34 -6.88
CA ARG A 31 -8.01 11.26 -7.94
C ARG A 31 -7.46 11.99 -9.16
N THR A 32 -7.18 11.28 -10.24
CA THR A 32 -6.65 11.87 -11.50
C THR A 32 -7.77 12.25 -12.45
N SER A 33 -8.87 11.51 -12.47
CA SER A 33 -10.07 11.85 -13.24
C SER A 33 -11.34 11.43 -12.50
N GLU A 34 -12.51 11.68 -13.11
CA GLU A 34 -13.79 11.36 -12.49
C GLU A 34 -13.87 9.89 -12.04
N ASN A 35 -13.29 8.97 -12.81
CA ASN A 35 -13.33 7.52 -12.57
C ASN A 35 -11.94 6.87 -12.41
N LYS A 36 -10.84 7.63 -12.33
CA LYS A 36 -9.48 7.08 -12.14
C LYS A 36 -8.88 7.52 -10.82
N ILE A 37 -8.42 6.53 -10.08
CA ILE A 37 -7.89 6.70 -8.74
C ILE A 37 -6.57 5.94 -8.67
N HIS A 38 -5.55 6.65 -8.22
CA HIS A 38 -4.23 6.06 -7.99
C HIS A 38 -3.84 6.26 -6.54
N SER A 39 -3.20 5.24 -5.97
CA SER A 39 -2.55 5.37 -4.67
C SER A 39 -1.04 5.28 -4.85
N VAL A 40 -0.32 6.03 -4.02
CA VAL A 40 1.13 5.94 -3.89
C VAL A 40 1.46 5.57 -2.46
N MET A 41 2.12 4.43 -2.32
CA MET A 41 2.73 3.99 -1.07
C MET A 41 4.24 4.19 -1.18
N THR A 42 4.81 4.91 -0.22
CA THR A 42 6.25 5.00 -0.04
C THR A 42 6.64 4.30 1.25
N ARG A 43 7.51 3.30 1.16
CA ARG A 43 8.07 2.58 2.32
C ARG A 43 9.52 2.98 2.54
N ARG A 44 9.89 3.13 3.81
CA ARG A 44 11.28 3.29 4.23
C ARG A 44 11.59 2.38 5.41
N ASP A 45 12.58 1.52 5.24
CA ASP A 45 13.03 0.58 6.27
C ASP A 45 14.26 1.15 7.00
N MET A 46 14.24 1.14 8.34
CA MET A 46 15.30 1.66 9.21
C MET A 46 15.99 0.54 10.00
N GLU A 47 17.31 0.44 9.86
CA GLU A 47 18.11 -0.58 10.56
C GLU A 47 19.51 -0.07 10.99
N SER A 48 19.85 1.22 10.83
CA SER A 48 21.19 1.68 11.24
C SER A 48 21.19 2.30 12.63
N MET A 49 22.29 2.08 13.39
CA MET A 49 22.60 2.73 14.68
C MET A 49 22.54 4.29 14.65
N PHE A 50 22.43 4.89 13.45
CA PHE A 50 22.37 6.33 13.23
C PHE A 50 21.06 6.79 12.56
N GLY A 51 20.01 5.97 12.51
CA GLY A 51 18.69 6.36 12.00
C GLY A 51 18.64 6.61 10.49
N ARG A 52 19.48 5.92 9.70
CA ARG A 52 19.47 6.02 8.23
C ARG A 52 18.62 4.91 7.62
N PHE A 53 17.76 5.30 6.66
CA PHE A 53 16.98 4.36 5.86
C PHE A 53 17.89 3.62 4.89
N TRP A 54 17.72 2.31 4.78
CA TRP A 54 18.53 1.47 3.89
C TRP A 54 17.73 0.95 2.69
N ARG A 55 16.40 0.91 2.78
CA ARG A 55 15.51 0.58 1.67
C ARG A 55 14.51 1.69 1.43
N TYR A 56 14.29 2.01 0.15
CA TYR A 56 13.21 2.88 -0.30
C TYR A 56 12.33 2.10 -1.27
N GLN A 57 11.01 2.10 -1.07
CA GLN A 57 10.07 1.56 -2.05
C GLN A 57 9.04 2.63 -2.43
N ASP A 58 8.71 2.71 -3.71
CA ASP A 58 7.65 3.53 -4.27
C ASP A 58 6.68 2.63 -5.04
N THR A 59 5.47 2.48 -4.53
CA THR A 59 4.42 1.62 -5.08
C THR A 59 3.31 2.48 -5.65
N ARG A 60 3.08 2.35 -6.95
CA ARG A 60 1.98 3.00 -7.67
C ARG A 60 0.86 1.99 -7.87
N ILE A 61 -0.30 2.26 -7.30
CA ILE A 61 -1.47 1.40 -7.31
C ILE A 61 -2.51 1.99 -8.25
N ASN A 62 -2.98 1.20 -9.20
CA ASN A 62 -4.06 1.51 -10.13
C ASN A 62 -5.28 0.66 -9.76
N LEU A 63 -6.44 1.30 -9.71
CA LEU A 63 -7.73 0.65 -9.45
C LEU A 63 -8.54 0.63 -10.75
N GLU A 64 -8.93 -0.56 -11.17
CA GLU A 64 -9.70 -0.81 -12.39
C GLU A 64 -11.09 -1.33 -11.99
N PRO A 65 -12.12 -0.48 -12.03
CA PRO A 65 -13.45 -0.86 -11.61
C PRO A 65 -14.04 -1.93 -12.52
N LEU A 66 -14.80 -2.87 -11.96
CA LEU A 66 -15.56 -3.84 -12.76
C LEU A 66 -16.72 -3.15 -13.51
N ASP A 67 -17.35 -2.18 -12.86
CA ASP A 67 -18.41 -1.33 -13.39
C ASP A 67 -17.99 0.15 -13.31
N GLU A 68 -17.85 0.81 -14.46
CA GLU A 68 -17.46 2.22 -14.54
C GLU A 68 -18.52 3.18 -13.97
N GLU A 69 -19.79 2.78 -13.94
CA GLU A 69 -20.87 3.59 -13.35
C GLU A 69 -20.87 3.49 -11.83
N GLN A 70 -20.36 2.39 -11.29
CA GLN A 70 -20.30 2.12 -9.84
C GLN A 70 -18.91 1.65 -9.39
N PRO A 71 -17.86 2.49 -9.56
CA PRO A 71 -16.46 2.09 -9.31
C PRO A 71 -16.17 1.74 -7.85
N ARG A 72 -17.11 2.03 -6.95
CA ARG A 72 -17.07 1.73 -5.52
C ARG A 72 -17.39 0.28 -5.17
N LEU A 73 -18.07 -0.46 -6.05
CA LEU A 73 -18.49 -1.84 -5.77
C LEU A 73 -17.31 -2.81 -5.78
N GLY A 74 -16.19 -2.37 -6.34
CA GLY A 74 -14.96 -3.13 -6.39
C GLY A 74 -14.44 -3.28 -7.81
N GLY A 75 -13.31 -3.97 -7.90
CA GLY A 75 -12.63 -4.20 -9.16
C GLY A 75 -11.25 -4.77 -8.97
N ARG A 76 -10.47 -4.70 -10.04
CA ARG A 76 -9.11 -5.22 -10.10
C ARG A 76 -8.13 -4.14 -9.62
N VAL A 77 -7.02 -4.61 -9.08
CA VAL A 77 -5.90 -3.79 -8.63
C VAL A 77 -4.66 -4.21 -9.38
N THR A 78 -3.96 -3.25 -9.97
CA THR A 78 -2.60 -3.45 -10.47
C THR A 78 -1.68 -2.49 -9.75
N ALA A 79 -0.62 -2.98 -9.12
CA ALA A 79 0.38 -2.10 -8.52
C ALA A 79 1.79 -2.38 -9.04
N ASN A 80 2.57 -1.32 -9.27
CA ASN A 80 3.97 -1.41 -9.66
C ASN A 80 4.82 -0.78 -8.57
N THR A 81 5.74 -1.57 -8.01
CA THR A 81 6.67 -1.11 -6.99
C THR A 81 8.06 -1.02 -7.57
N MET A 82 8.70 0.14 -7.40
CA MET A 82 10.12 0.30 -7.59
C MET A 82 10.78 0.38 -6.22
N SER A 83 11.79 -0.45 -5.98
CA SER A 83 12.55 -0.42 -4.74
C SER A 83 14.04 -0.27 -4.97
N PHE A 84 14.68 0.50 -4.09
CA PHE A 84 16.13 0.70 -4.08
C PHE A 84 16.68 0.31 -2.71
N ASP A 85 17.62 -0.64 -2.72
CA ASP A 85 18.40 -1.03 -1.55
C ASP A 85 19.75 -0.30 -1.59
N VAL A 86 19.99 0.55 -0.60
CA VAL A 86 21.20 1.39 -0.48
C VAL A 86 22.41 0.56 -0.02
N ARG A 87 22.20 -0.58 0.66
CA ARG A 87 23.29 -1.45 1.13
C ARG A 87 23.95 -2.18 -0.05
N THR A 88 23.12 -2.62 -1.00
CA THR A 88 23.56 -3.40 -2.16
C THR A 88 23.58 -2.58 -3.45
N PHE A 89 23.12 -1.32 -3.42
CA PHE A 89 22.91 -0.47 -4.60
C PHE A 89 22.05 -1.13 -5.69
N THR A 90 21.08 -1.94 -5.27
CA THR A 90 20.25 -2.72 -6.19
C THR A 90 18.89 -2.05 -6.40
N LEU A 91 18.51 -1.90 -7.67
CA LEU A 91 17.17 -1.51 -8.07
C LEU A 91 16.34 -2.76 -8.38
N GLN A 92 15.13 -2.83 -7.84
CA GLN A 92 14.18 -3.89 -8.12
C GLN A 92 12.84 -3.29 -8.56
N SER A 93 12.17 -3.98 -9.46
CA SER A 93 10.81 -3.66 -9.88
C SER A 93 9.94 -4.88 -9.64
N LYS A 94 8.79 -4.68 -9.03
CA LYS A 94 7.81 -5.73 -8.74
C LYS A 94 6.44 -5.31 -9.24
N ARG A 95 5.70 -6.27 -9.77
CA ARG A 95 4.31 -6.08 -10.19
C ARG A 95 3.41 -6.89 -9.27
N TYR A 96 2.36 -6.25 -8.81
CA TYR A 96 1.36 -6.81 -7.92
C TYR A 96 0.00 -6.78 -8.60
N HIS A 97 -0.81 -7.76 -8.28
CA HIS A 97 -2.18 -7.90 -8.75
C HIS A 97 -3.09 -8.14 -7.56
N GLY A 98 -4.36 -7.81 -7.69
CA GLY A 98 -5.32 -8.08 -6.63
C GLY A 98 -6.69 -7.50 -6.91
N VAL A 99 -7.43 -7.29 -5.84
CA VAL A 99 -8.82 -6.84 -5.89
C VAL A 99 -9.09 -5.84 -4.79
N TYR A 100 -10.04 -4.96 -5.04
CA TYR A 100 -10.55 -4.02 -4.05
C TYR A 100 -12.07 -4.12 -3.98
N GLY A 101 -12.60 -3.79 -2.82
CA GLY A 101 -14.03 -3.71 -2.55
C GLY A 101 -14.38 -2.39 -1.88
N GLU A 102 -15.56 -2.33 -1.30
CA GLU A 102 -16.05 -1.14 -0.62
C GLU A 102 -15.28 -0.85 0.69
N ASP A 103 -14.84 -1.90 1.38
CA ASP A 103 -14.25 -1.88 2.71
C ASP A 103 -12.83 -2.49 2.78
N PHE A 104 -12.26 -2.91 1.63
CA PHE A 104 -10.90 -3.41 1.58
C PHE A 104 -10.16 -3.09 0.28
N LEU A 105 -8.83 -3.17 0.34
CA LEU A 105 -7.93 -3.18 -0.82
C LEU A 105 -6.85 -4.23 -0.58
N THR A 106 -6.76 -5.23 -1.43
CA THR A 106 -5.82 -6.34 -1.30
C THR A 106 -5.03 -6.53 -2.58
N PHE A 107 -3.70 -6.56 -2.52
CA PHE A 107 -2.85 -6.82 -3.68
C PHE A 107 -1.56 -7.53 -3.30
N GLY A 108 -1.04 -8.33 -4.22
CA GLY A 108 0.02 -9.27 -3.93
C GLY A 108 0.89 -9.60 -5.14
N GLU A 109 2.13 -10.02 -4.84
CA GLU A 109 3.05 -10.56 -5.83
C GLU A 109 2.69 -12.03 -6.03
N PHE A 110 2.40 -12.40 -7.29
CA PHE A 110 2.11 -13.78 -7.65
C PHE A 110 3.37 -14.46 -8.18
N SER A 111 3.44 -15.79 -8.05
CA SER A 111 4.48 -16.59 -8.68
C SER A 111 4.45 -16.43 -10.20
N ALA A 112 5.61 -16.52 -10.85
CA ALA A 112 5.73 -16.33 -12.31
C ALA A 112 4.82 -17.24 -13.15
N ASP A 113 4.43 -18.40 -12.62
CA ASP A 113 3.60 -19.39 -13.29
C ASP A 113 2.08 -19.14 -13.11
N ALA A 114 1.69 -18.14 -12.32
CA ALA A 114 0.29 -17.85 -12.02
C ALA A 114 -0.37 -17.01 -13.13
N ASP A 115 -1.55 -17.43 -13.58
CA ASP A 115 -2.37 -16.66 -14.51
C ASP A 115 -3.20 -15.60 -13.76
N VAL A 116 -2.64 -14.41 -13.60
CA VAL A 116 -3.26 -13.26 -12.91
C VAL A 116 -4.38 -12.57 -13.69
N GLU A 117 -4.63 -12.99 -14.94
CA GLU A 117 -5.82 -12.55 -15.69
C GLU A 117 -7.04 -13.41 -15.37
N ASN A 118 -6.84 -14.61 -14.85
CA ASN A 118 -7.91 -15.45 -14.34
C ASN A 118 -8.33 -14.99 -12.94
N GLU A 119 -9.61 -14.64 -12.82
CA GLU A 119 -10.22 -14.19 -11.56
C GLU A 119 -10.06 -15.22 -10.42
N ALA A 120 -10.18 -16.52 -10.72
CA ALA A 120 -10.01 -17.57 -9.73
C ALA A 120 -8.60 -17.57 -9.13
N THR A 121 -7.58 -17.30 -9.95
CA THR A 121 -6.19 -17.16 -9.47
C THR A 121 -6.05 -15.90 -8.61
N LEU A 122 -6.65 -14.78 -9.01
CA LEU A 122 -6.59 -13.54 -8.23
C LEU A 122 -7.18 -13.69 -6.84
N LEU A 123 -8.28 -14.45 -6.71
CA LEU A 123 -8.93 -14.69 -5.42
C LEU A 123 -8.10 -15.54 -4.46
N GLN A 124 -7.09 -16.26 -4.94
CA GLN A 124 -6.12 -16.95 -4.07
C GLN A 124 -5.34 -15.97 -3.19
N ILE A 125 -5.38 -14.66 -3.48
CA ILE A 125 -4.84 -13.62 -2.59
C ILE A 125 -5.50 -13.60 -1.20
N PHE A 126 -6.67 -14.21 -1.03
CA PHE A 126 -7.31 -14.32 0.28
C PHE A 126 -6.99 -15.63 1.00
N GLU A 127 -6.41 -16.62 0.31
CA GLU A 127 -6.09 -17.92 0.88
C GLU A 127 -4.72 -17.85 1.58
N GLU A 128 -4.67 -18.01 2.90
CA GLU A 128 -3.44 -17.85 3.70
C GLU A 128 -2.27 -18.73 3.23
N ASP A 129 -2.56 -19.96 2.79
CA ASP A 129 -1.56 -20.94 2.35
C ASP A 129 -1.42 -21.05 0.81
N SER A 130 -1.86 -20.04 0.06
CA SER A 130 -1.73 -20.08 -1.40
C SER A 130 -0.27 -20.13 -1.82
N GLU A 131 0.12 -21.20 -2.51
CA GLU A 131 1.43 -21.30 -3.13
C GLU A 131 1.61 -20.26 -4.24
N ALA A 132 0.54 -19.78 -4.87
CA ALA A 132 0.65 -18.80 -5.94
C ALA A 132 1.03 -17.40 -5.44
N VAL A 133 0.84 -17.09 -4.15
CA VAL A 133 1.03 -15.75 -3.59
C VAL A 133 2.32 -15.69 -2.78
N VAL A 134 3.20 -14.76 -3.17
CA VAL A 134 4.54 -14.59 -2.61
C VAL A 134 4.56 -13.51 -1.53
N ASP A 135 3.89 -12.39 -1.78
CA ASP A 135 3.79 -11.24 -0.89
C ASP A 135 2.37 -10.67 -1.01
N ARG A 136 1.77 -10.28 0.10
CA ARG A 136 0.39 -9.82 0.19
C ARG A 136 0.29 -8.57 1.03
N HIS A 137 -0.39 -7.57 0.49
CA HIS A 137 -0.71 -6.31 1.15
C HIS A 137 -2.22 -6.25 1.34
N TYR A 138 -2.65 -5.96 2.57
CA TYR A 138 -4.07 -5.90 2.91
C TYR A 138 -4.39 -4.61 3.64
N PHE A 139 -5.37 -3.89 3.10
CA PHE A 139 -5.93 -2.68 3.68
C PHE A 139 -7.38 -2.93 4.02
N LYS A 140 -7.76 -2.55 5.24
CA LYS A 140 -9.14 -2.59 5.71
C LYS A 140 -9.61 -1.19 6.03
N PHE A 141 -10.79 -0.84 5.55
CA PHE A 141 -11.47 0.43 5.79
C PHE A 141 -12.70 0.18 6.67
N GLU A 142 -12.64 0.59 7.93
CA GLU A 142 -13.72 0.35 8.89
C GLU A 142 -13.84 1.55 9.83
N ASP A 143 -15.07 2.02 10.07
CA ASP A 143 -15.38 3.14 10.97
C ASP A 143 -14.54 4.42 10.75
N GLY A 144 -14.21 4.71 9.49
CA GLY A 144 -13.40 5.89 9.13
C GLY A 144 -11.91 5.75 9.47
N GLN A 145 -11.47 4.55 9.87
CA GLN A 145 -10.08 4.19 10.07
C GLN A 145 -9.58 3.29 8.94
N VAL A 146 -8.28 3.35 8.69
CA VAL A 146 -7.61 2.44 7.75
C VAL A 146 -6.60 1.63 8.54
N SER A 147 -6.62 0.32 8.39
CA SER A 147 -5.58 -0.55 8.92
C SER A 147 -4.83 -1.22 7.79
N TYR A 148 -3.55 -1.49 8.02
CA TYR A 148 -2.66 -2.13 7.08
C TYR A 148 -2.02 -3.37 7.68
N SER A 149 -1.92 -4.44 6.90
CA SER A 149 -1.12 -5.62 7.20
C SER A 149 -0.42 -6.13 5.94
N ARG A 150 0.67 -6.88 6.17
CA ARG A 150 1.43 -7.53 5.11
C ARG A 150 1.74 -8.96 5.50
N ALA A 151 1.49 -9.91 4.61
CA ALA A 151 1.89 -11.29 4.76
C ALA A 151 2.92 -11.65 3.69
N VAL A 152 3.99 -12.33 4.09
CA VAL A 152 5.11 -12.66 3.21
C VAL A 152 5.39 -14.16 3.30
N ASN A 153 5.51 -14.82 2.17
CA ASN A 153 5.86 -16.23 2.11
C ASN A 153 7.40 -16.40 2.20
N GLY A 154 7.90 -16.58 3.43
CA GLY A 154 9.34 -16.73 3.69
C GLY A 154 10.01 -17.96 3.05
N SER A 155 9.24 -18.89 2.47
CA SER A 155 9.81 -19.98 1.67
C SER A 155 10.23 -19.55 0.26
N LYS A 156 9.66 -18.43 -0.23
CA LYS A 156 9.84 -17.92 -1.61
C LYS A 156 10.63 -16.62 -1.67
N VAL A 157 10.64 -15.85 -0.59
CA VAL A 157 11.39 -14.59 -0.50
C VAL A 157 12.24 -14.54 0.74
N ASP A 158 13.29 -13.74 0.66
CA ASP A 158 14.21 -13.48 1.75
C ASP A 158 13.47 -12.76 2.90
N GLY A 159 13.23 -13.47 4.00
CA GLY A 159 12.57 -12.97 5.19
C GLY A 159 13.38 -11.93 5.97
N ASP A 160 14.67 -11.73 5.65
CA ASP A 160 15.52 -10.67 6.18
C ASP A 160 15.38 -9.35 5.38
N ILE A 161 14.73 -9.40 4.22
CA ILE A 161 14.49 -8.25 3.34
C ILE A 161 12.99 -7.91 3.27
N GLU A 162 12.15 -8.94 3.14
CA GLU A 162 10.70 -8.81 3.04
C GLU A 162 10.05 -9.32 4.31
N HIS A 163 9.49 -8.39 5.09
CA HIS A 163 8.92 -8.71 6.40
C HIS A 163 7.40 -8.63 6.39
N ALA A 164 6.78 -9.56 7.12
CA ALA A 164 5.38 -9.46 7.49
C ALA A 164 5.14 -8.29 8.44
N ILE A 165 3.94 -7.73 8.38
CA ILE A 165 3.50 -6.59 9.18
C ILE A 165 2.15 -6.97 9.77
N GLU A 166 2.08 -7.01 11.09
CA GLU A 166 0.83 -7.22 11.81
C GLU A 166 -0.15 -6.08 11.53
N GLN A 167 -1.45 -6.40 11.57
CA GLN A 167 -2.49 -5.42 11.30
C GLN A 167 -2.39 -4.21 12.22
N THR A 168 -2.06 -3.07 11.63
CA THR A 168 -1.77 -1.83 12.36
C THR A 168 -2.65 -0.71 11.82
N PRO A 169 -3.34 0.05 12.68
CA PRO A 169 -4.10 1.22 12.25
C PRO A 169 -3.15 2.31 11.73
N LEU A 170 -3.44 2.84 10.54
CA LEU A 170 -2.73 3.96 9.95
C LEU A 170 -3.18 5.27 10.59
N GLN A 171 -2.23 6.14 10.89
CA GLN A 171 -2.52 7.46 11.40
C GLN A 171 -2.80 8.41 10.23
N GLY A 172 -3.95 9.10 10.25
CA GLY A 172 -4.22 10.19 9.33
C GLY A 172 -3.23 11.33 9.57
N ALA A 173 -2.34 11.57 8.62
CA ALA A 173 -1.48 12.75 8.62
C ALA A 173 -2.26 13.90 7.96
N VAL A 174 -3.12 14.56 8.73
CA VAL A 174 -3.55 15.92 8.38
C VAL A 174 -2.32 16.80 8.57
N ARG A 175 -1.63 17.09 7.48
CA ARG A 175 -0.58 18.10 7.49
C ARG A 175 -0.77 18.99 6.28
N ASP A 176 -1.54 20.06 6.49
CA ASP A 176 -1.25 21.32 5.81
C ASP A 176 0.24 21.58 6.04
N SER A 177 1.02 21.63 4.96
CA SER A 177 2.43 21.94 5.13
C SER A 177 2.53 23.41 5.56
N TRP A 178 3.38 23.71 6.54
CA TRP A 178 3.71 25.07 6.96
C TRP A 178 4.02 26.01 5.78
N SER A 179 4.60 25.49 4.69
CA SER A 179 4.82 26.20 3.42
C SER A 179 3.53 26.54 2.68
N GLU A 180 2.52 25.68 2.66
CA GLU A 180 1.24 25.98 2.00
C GLU A 180 0.42 27.02 2.76
N THR A 181 0.44 27.00 4.09
CA THR A 181 -0.16 28.07 4.90
C THR A 181 0.58 29.40 4.72
N LEU A 182 1.93 29.39 4.67
CA LEU A 182 2.73 30.62 4.53
C LEU A 182 2.69 31.24 3.13
N PHE A 183 2.76 30.42 2.06
CA PHE A 183 2.89 30.94 0.68
C PHE A 183 1.55 31.07 -0.05
N TYR A 184 0.53 30.29 0.33
CA TYR A 184 -0.74 30.25 -0.39
C TYR A 184 -1.95 30.59 0.48
N GLY A 185 -1.77 30.79 1.80
CA GLY A 185 -2.85 31.22 2.69
C GLY A 185 -3.98 30.20 2.85
N VAL A 186 -3.78 28.96 2.43
CA VAL A 186 -4.77 27.88 2.54
C VAL A 186 -4.42 27.02 3.75
N GLY A 187 -5.05 27.34 4.87
CA GLY A 187 -5.19 26.48 6.05
C GLY A 187 -6.63 26.63 6.53
N ASN A 188 -7.27 25.53 6.94
CA ASN A 188 -8.71 25.45 7.21
C ASN A 188 -9.30 26.67 7.93
N ALA A 189 -9.87 27.59 7.15
CA ALA A 189 -10.88 28.54 7.63
C ALA A 189 -12.22 27.80 7.65
N LYS A 190 -12.39 26.89 8.63
CA LYS A 190 -13.66 26.35 9.17
C LYS A 190 -13.37 25.15 10.08
N MET A 191 -13.13 25.43 11.36
CA MET A 191 -13.89 24.75 12.42
C MET A 191 -15.25 25.44 12.51
#